data_AF-A0A1V2QWN3-F1
#
_entry.id   AF-A0A1V2QWN3-F1
#
_cell.length_a   1.000
_cell.length_b   1.000
_cell.length_c   1.000
_cell.angle_alpha   90.00
_cell.angle_beta   90.00
_cell.angle_gamma   90.00
#
_symmetry.space_group_name_H-M   'P 1'
#
loop_
_entity.id
_entity.type
_entity.pdbx_description
1 polymer ?
#
loop_
_entity_poly.entity_id
_entity_poly.type
_entity_poly.pdbx_seq_one_letter_code
_entity_poly.pdbx_strand_id
1 'polypeptide(L)' 'MRQHLAALLIGVLYGDDEDSLRMARTETHRLVDAVTLCLGTHPLDESGGCTACRATGCVLRDDLRQALRPILTVPVAGG' A
#
# COMPACT_ATOMS: atom_id res chain seq x y z
N MET A 1 -12.68 -2.17 -3.43
CA MET A 1 -11.88 -1.21 -2.62
C MET A 1 -12.73 -0.29 -1.76
N ARG A 2 -13.64 0.55 -2.31
CA ARG A 2 -14.49 1.46 -1.49
C ARG A 2 -15.35 0.76 -0.42
N GLN A 3 -15.85 -0.44 -0.70
CA GLN A 3 -16.66 -1.23 0.23
C GLN A 3 -15.85 -1.78 1.42
N HIS A 4 -14.59 -2.17 1.21
CA HIS A 4 -13.73 -2.69 2.29
C HIS A 4 -13.24 -1.58 3.21
N LEU A 5 -12.91 -0.40 2.65
CA LEU A 5 -12.59 0.78 3.45
C LEU A 5 -13.78 1.21 4.33
N ALA A 6 -15.00 1.18 3.78
CA ALA A 6 -16.21 1.47 4.53
C ALA A 6 -16.45 0.45 5.66
N ALA A 7 -16.24 -0.84 5.41
CA ALA A 7 -16.40 -1.87 6.44
C ALA A 7 -15.35 -1.78 7.56
N LEU A 8 -14.10 -1.41 7.24
CA LEU A 8 -13.07 -1.10 8.24
C LEU A 8 -13.43 0.12 9.10
N LEU A 9 -13.94 1.18 8.48
CA LEU A 9 -14.39 2.37 9.20
C LEU A 9 -15.61 2.06 10.10
N ILE A 10 -16.54 1.25 9.61
CA ILE A 10 -17.70 0.77 10.38
C ILE A 10 -17.22 -0.06 11.59
N GLY A 11 -16.36 -1.05 11.40
CA GLY A 11 -15.88 -1.89 12.50
C GLY A 11 -15.14 -1.09 13.60
N VAL A 12 -14.32 -0.10 13.21
CA VAL A 12 -13.67 0.83 14.15
C VAL A 12 -14.70 1.74 14.86
N LEU A 13 -15.76 2.16 14.18
CA LEU A 13 -16.82 3.00 14.77
C LEU A 13 -17.76 2.23 15.71
N TYR A 14 -17.92 0.93 15.53
CA TYR A 14 -18.85 0.09 16.31
C TYR A 14 -18.16 -0.82 17.35
N GLY A 15 -16.84 -0.74 17.49
CA GLY A 15 -16.09 -1.36 18.60
C GLY A 15 -15.85 -2.87 18.45
N ASP A 16 -15.96 -3.41 17.24
CA ASP A 16 -15.50 -4.77 16.95
C ASP A 16 -14.07 -4.70 16.40
N ASP A 17 -13.15 -4.44 17.32
CA ASP A 17 -11.74 -4.24 17.02
C ASP A 17 -11.11 -5.51 16.43
N GLU A 18 -11.57 -6.70 16.82
CA GLU A 18 -11.03 -7.96 16.34
C GLU A 18 -11.40 -8.20 14.87
N ASP A 19 -12.66 -8.01 14.49
CA ASP A 19 -13.09 -8.12 13.10
C ASP A 19 -12.48 -7.03 12.21
N SER A 20 -12.38 -5.81 12.73
CA SER A 20 -11.70 -4.70 12.05
C SER A 20 -10.23 -5.00 11.79
N LEU A 21 -9.51 -5.51 12.81
CA LEU A 21 -8.10 -5.91 12.67
C LEU A 21 -7.93 -7.09 11.71
N ARG A 22 -8.83 -8.07 11.75
CA ARG A 22 -8.84 -9.22 10.83
C ARG A 22 -9.04 -8.78 9.39
N MET A 23 -9.98 -7.86 9.15
CA MET A 23 -10.20 -7.27 7.84
C MET A 23 -8.98 -6.45 7.38
N ALA A 24 -8.40 -5.63 8.26
CA ALA A 24 -7.22 -4.82 7.94
C ALA A 24 -6.03 -5.69 7.55
N ARG A 25 -5.77 -6.78 8.30
CA ARG A 25 -4.74 -7.76 7.99
C ARG A 25 -4.98 -8.43 6.65
N THR A 26 -6.22 -8.86 6.38
CA THR A 26 -6.59 -9.51 5.12
C THR A 26 -6.35 -8.60 3.91
N GLU A 27 -6.80 -7.35 3.99
CA GLU A 27 -6.60 -6.38 2.91
C GLU A 27 -5.12 -6.00 2.75
N THR A 28 -4.36 -5.94 3.85
CA THR A 28 -2.91 -5.71 3.80
C THR A 28 -2.19 -6.85 3.09
N HIS A 29 -2.51 -8.12 3.40
CA HIS A 29 -1.95 -9.26 2.69
C HIS A 29 -2.27 -9.23 1.19
N ARG A 30 -3.52 -8.93 0.82
CA ARG A 30 -3.91 -8.78 -0.60
C ARG A 30 -3.12 -7.69 -1.32
N LEU A 31 -2.89 -6.55 -0.64
CA LEU A 31 -2.07 -5.47 -1.19
C LEU A 31 -0.62 -5.91 -1.37
N VAL A 32 -0.03 -6.60 -0.37
CA VAL A 32 1.33 -7.13 -0.43
C VAL A 32 1.50 -8.14 -1.58
N ASP A 33 0.54 -9.04 -1.76
CA ASP A 33 0.56 -10.02 -2.85
C ASP A 33 0.49 -9.35 -4.22
N ALA A 34 -0.40 -8.37 -4.38
CA ALA A 34 -0.52 -7.60 -5.62
C ALA A 34 0.78 -6.83 -5.93
N VAL A 35 1.37 -6.16 -4.94
CA VAL A 35 2.64 -5.46 -5.09
C VAL A 35 3.76 -6.43 -5.47
N THR A 36 3.84 -7.58 -4.81
CA THR A 36 4.85 -8.62 -5.12
C THR A 36 4.73 -9.11 -6.55
N LEU A 37 3.50 -9.40 -7.00
CA LEU A 37 3.22 -9.81 -8.38
C LEU A 37 3.69 -8.76 -9.39
N CYS A 38 3.32 -7.48 -9.16
CA CYS A 38 3.73 -6.37 -10.03
C CYS A 38 5.25 -6.18 -10.04
N LEU A 39 5.92 -6.30 -8.89
CA LEU A 39 7.37 -6.18 -8.82
C LEU A 39 8.10 -7.37 -9.47
N GLY A 40 7.48 -8.55 -9.50
CA GLY A 40 8.00 -9.74 -10.18
C GLY A 40 8.15 -9.54 -11.69
N THR A 41 7.33 -8.69 -12.32
CA THR A 41 7.48 -8.33 -13.75
C THR A 41 8.50 -7.21 -13.98
N HIS A 42 9.06 -6.63 -12.90
CA HIS A 42 10.08 -5.59 -12.93
C HIS A 42 11.34 -6.00 -12.14
N PRO A 43 12.08 -7.06 -12.55
CA PRO A 43 13.29 -7.46 -11.83
C PRO A 43 14.37 -6.39 -11.92
N LEU A 44 15.14 -6.23 -10.83
CA LEU A 44 16.33 -5.39 -10.81
C LEU A 44 17.55 -6.21 -11.20
N ASP A 45 18.47 -5.62 -11.96
CA ASP A 45 19.80 -6.16 -12.21
C ASP A 45 20.74 -5.91 -11.02
N GLU A 46 21.97 -6.42 -11.11
CA GLU A 46 23.00 -6.29 -10.07
C GLU A 46 23.41 -4.82 -9.81
N SER A 47 23.21 -3.94 -10.79
CA SER A 47 23.44 -2.49 -10.67
C SER A 47 22.22 -1.73 -10.14
N GLY A 48 21.13 -2.41 -9.80
CA GLY A 48 19.88 -1.81 -9.33
C GLY A 48 19.01 -1.20 -10.44
N GLY A 49 19.38 -1.41 -11.70
CA GLY A 49 18.61 -1.02 -12.88
C GLY A 49 17.41 -1.93 -13.08
N CYS A 50 16.29 -1.39 -13.56
CA CYS A 50 15.12 -2.21 -13.85
C CYS A 50 15.20 -2.77 -15.27
N THR A 51 15.28 -4.09 -15.37
CA THR A 51 15.38 -4.81 -16.65
C THR A 51 14.15 -4.63 -17.54
N ALA A 52 12.95 -4.52 -16.94
CA ALA A 52 11.70 -4.28 -17.66
C ALA A 52 11.56 -2.83 -18.14
N CYS A 53 11.91 -1.85 -17.30
CA CYS A 53 11.87 -0.43 -17.69
C CYS A 53 13.06 -0.03 -18.57
N ARG A 54 14.12 -0.85 -18.63
CA ARG A 54 15.40 -0.57 -19.31
C ARG A 54 16.02 0.77 -18.87
N ALA A 55 15.90 1.09 -17.59
CA ALA A 55 16.36 2.33 -17.00
C ALA A 55 17.07 2.06 -15.68
N THR A 56 17.87 3.03 -15.23
CA THR A 56 18.56 3.01 -13.92
C THR A 56 17.59 3.04 -12.74
N GLY A 57 16.30 3.34 -12.98
CA GLY A 57 15.22 3.29 -12.01
C GLY A 57 14.04 2.47 -12.49
N CYS A 58 13.16 2.09 -11.56
CA CYS A 58 11.91 1.39 -11.85
C CYS A 58 10.73 2.33 -11.60
N VAL A 59 10.05 2.76 -12.66
CA VAL A 59 8.87 3.63 -12.58
C VAL A 59 7.82 3.06 -11.63
N LEU A 60 7.55 1.75 -11.71
CA LEU A 60 6.62 1.07 -10.81
C LEU A 60 7.03 1.17 -9.33
N ARG A 61 8.33 1.03 -9.02
CA ARG A 61 8.81 1.15 -7.63
C ARG A 61 8.67 2.59 -7.13
N ASP A 62 8.87 3.57 -7.99
CA ASP A 62 8.71 4.98 -7.64
C ASP A 62 7.23 5.35 -7.41
N ASP A 63 6.34 4.88 -8.28
CA ASP A 63 4.89 5.02 -8.12
C ASP A 63 4.41 4.35 -6.83
N LEU A 64 4.88 3.12 -6.54
CA LEU A 64 4.56 2.40 -5.30
C LEU A 64 5.08 3.14 -4.07
N ARG A 65 6.31 3.68 -4.11
CA ARG A 65 6.84 4.52 -3.02
C ARG A 65 5.97 5.73 -2.77
N GLN A 66 5.48 6.38 -3.82
CA GLN A 66 4.59 7.53 -3.70
C GLN A 66 3.21 7.13 -3.16
N ALA A 67 2.64 6.03 -3.63
CA ALA A 67 1.33 5.53 -3.20
C ALA A 67 1.33 5.04 -1.75
N LEU A 68 2.46 4.48 -1.28
CA LEU A 68 2.63 3.98 0.09
C LEU A 68 3.20 5.03 1.05
N ARG A 69 3.49 6.25 0.59
CA ARG A 69 3.90 7.32 1.49
C ARG A 69 2.77 7.57 2.50
N PRO A 70 3.08 7.65 3.80
CA PRO A 70 2.08 7.99 4.80
C PRO A 70 1.45 9.33 4.43
N ILE A 71 0.12 9.39 4.41
CA ILE A 71 -0.60 10.65 4.34
C ILE A 71 -0.41 11.31 5.71
N LEU A 72 0.66 12.10 5.86
CA LEU A 72 0.84 12.99 6.99
C LEU A 72 -0.19 14.11 6.88
N THR A 73 -1.44 13.83 7.25
CA THR A 73 -2.37 14.88 7.66
C THR A 73 -1.96 15.30 9.06
N VAL A 74 -1.00 16.23 9.14
CA VAL A 74 -0.70 16.96 10.37
C VAL A 74 -1.98 17.71 10.75
N PRO A 75 -2.58 17.48 11.94
CA PRO A 75 -3.57 18.43 12.42
C PRO A 75 -2.83 19.74 12.67
N VAL A 76 -3.23 20.79 11.96
CA VAL A 76 -2.87 22.16 12.31
C VAL A 76 -3.35 22.37 13.74
N ALA A 77 -2.41 22.38 14.68
CA ALA A 77 -2.64 22.99 15.98
C ALA A 77 -2.96 24.47 15.73
N GLY A 78 -4.15 24.92 16.11
CA GLY A 78 -4.51 26.33 16.00
C GLY A 78 -5.96 26.59 16.35
N GLY A 79 -6.18 27.12 17.56
CA GLY A 79 -7.44 27.70 18.02
C GLY A 79 -7.67 27.50 19.50
#